data_AF-A0A087LRF7-F1
#
_entry.id   AF-A0A087LRF7-F1
#
_cell.length_a   1.000
_cell.length_b   1.000
_cell.length_c   1.000
_cell.angle_alpha   90.00
_cell.angle_beta   90.00
_cell.angle_gamma   90.00
#
_symmetry.space_group_name_H-M   'P 1'
#
loop_
_entity.id
_entity.type
_entity.pdbx_description
1 polymer ?
#
loop_
_entity_poly.entity_id
_entity_poly.type
_entity_poly.pdbx_seq_one_letter_code
_entity_poly.pdbx_strand_id
1 'polypeptide(L)'
;FSLSYGTGTLGYSREEFLILQMVGVLAFGLFIPVAAVLADRFGMRKVMVGVSIGIALFGLILAPLLGSGNVVGVLGFLCIGFALMGMTYGPLGTALAAPFPTAVRYTGASLTFNLGGIFGASFAPYIATWLASTYGLHTVGYYMIIAAVITLLAFGFIRQTAE
;
A
#
# COMPACT_ATOMS: atom_id res chain seq x y z
N PHE A 1 -0.58 -12.23 -2.96
CA PHE A 1 -1.92 -12.32 -3.55
C PHE A 1 -1.86 -12.14 -5.06
N SER A 2 -1.47 -10.97 -5.59
CA SER A 2 -1.53 -10.66 -7.03
C SER A 2 -0.87 -11.68 -7.94
N LEU A 3 0.33 -12.18 -7.59
CA LEU A 3 0.99 -13.25 -8.35
C LEU A 3 0.17 -14.55 -8.39
N SER A 4 -0.29 -15.03 -7.23
CA SER A 4 -1.11 -16.24 -7.14
C SER A 4 -2.43 -16.10 -7.92
N TYR A 5 -3.08 -14.94 -7.82
CA TYR A 5 -4.31 -14.63 -8.54
C TYR A 5 -4.08 -14.53 -10.06
N GLY A 6 -2.98 -13.89 -10.47
CA GLY A 6 -2.59 -13.75 -11.87
C GLY A 6 -2.33 -15.09 -12.54
N THR A 7 -1.59 -15.98 -11.88
CA THR A 7 -1.27 -17.30 -12.44
C THR A 7 -2.39 -18.31 -12.29
N GLY A 8 -3.16 -18.24 -11.20
CA GLY A 8 -4.21 -19.22 -10.89
C GLY A 8 -5.56 -18.91 -11.54
N THR A 9 -5.96 -17.64 -11.58
CA THR A 9 -7.31 -17.23 -12.01
C THR A 9 -7.29 -16.53 -13.37
N LEU A 10 -6.30 -15.69 -13.62
CA LEU A 10 -6.22 -14.92 -14.88
C LEU A 10 -5.49 -15.67 -16.01
N GLY A 11 -4.90 -16.83 -15.72
CA GLY A 11 -4.28 -17.70 -16.73
C GLY A 11 -2.90 -17.25 -17.23
N TYR A 12 -2.25 -16.27 -16.58
CA TYR A 12 -0.89 -15.86 -16.93
C TYR A 12 0.12 -16.96 -16.57
N SER A 13 1.17 -17.12 -17.37
CA SER A 13 2.33 -17.87 -16.91
C SER A 13 3.02 -17.13 -15.77
N ARG A 14 3.73 -17.88 -14.92
CA ARG A 14 4.49 -17.30 -13.81
C ARG A 14 5.55 -16.32 -14.31
N GLU A 15 6.22 -16.64 -15.41
CA GLU A 15 7.27 -15.79 -16.00
C GLU A 15 6.70 -14.45 -16.49
N GLU A 16 5.62 -14.49 -17.27
CA GLU A 16 4.96 -13.27 -17.76
C GLU A 16 4.52 -12.36 -16.61
N PHE A 17 3.88 -12.91 -15.58
CA PHE A 17 3.41 -12.11 -14.46
C PHE A 17 4.55 -11.58 -13.57
N LEU A 18 5.69 -12.28 -13.51
CA LEU A 18 6.90 -11.77 -12.86
C LEU A 18 7.49 -10.59 -13.63
N ILE A 19 7.53 -10.65 -14.96
CA ILE A 19 7.98 -9.53 -15.79
C ILE A 19 7.09 -8.31 -15.56
N LEU A 20 5.77 -8.47 -15.54
CA LEU A 20 4.84 -7.37 -15.24
C LEU A 20 5.08 -6.77 -13.85
N GLN A 21 5.36 -7.59 -12.83
CA GLN A 21 5.72 -7.11 -11.50
C GLN A 21 7.07 -6.38 -11.48
N MET A 22 8.08 -6.85 -12.22
CA MET A 22 9.36 -6.16 -12.34
C MET A 22 9.20 -4.78 -12.98
N VAL A 23 8.35 -4.64 -13.99
CA VAL A 23 8.04 -3.32 -14.57
C VAL A 23 7.31 -2.46 -13.54
N GLY A 24 6.31 -3.03 -12.84
CA GLY A 24 5.56 -2.32 -11.80
C GLY A 24 6.42 -1.82 -10.64
N VAL A 25 7.43 -2.59 -10.20
CA VAL A 25 8.30 -2.21 -9.07
C VAL A 25 9.18 -1.00 -9.39
N LEU A 26 9.40 -0.68 -10.67
CA LEU A 26 10.06 0.58 -11.04
C LEU A 26 9.25 1.79 -10.59
N ALA A 27 7.91 1.70 -10.63
CA ALA A 27 7.04 2.74 -10.08
C ALA A 27 7.18 2.84 -8.56
N PHE A 28 7.34 1.71 -7.85
CA PHE A 28 7.63 1.73 -6.41
C PHE A 28 8.92 2.52 -6.13
N GLY A 29 10.03 2.15 -6.79
CA GLY A 29 11.31 2.83 -6.62
C GLY A 29 11.28 4.31 -6.96
N LEU A 30 10.60 4.69 -8.06
CA LEU A 30 10.52 6.07 -8.53
C LEU A 30 9.70 6.98 -7.59
N PHE A 31 8.62 6.47 -7.02
CA PHE A 31 7.71 7.28 -6.20
C PHE A 31 8.18 7.45 -4.74
N ILE A 32 9.15 6.67 -4.27
CA ILE A 32 9.78 6.86 -2.95
C ILE A 32 10.41 8.26 -2.81
N PRO A 33 11.39 8.67 -3.65
CA PRO A 33 12.00 9.99 -3.54
C PRO A 33 11.00 11.12 -3.80
N VAL A 34 10.04 10.90 -4.71
CA VAL A 34 8.96 11.87 -4.97
C VAL A 34 8.17 12.14 -3.69
N ALA A 35 7.77 11.09 -2.96
CA ALA A 35 7.03 11.28 -1.72
C ALA A 35 7.88 11.82 -0.57
N ALA A 36 9.18 11.51 -0.52
CA ALA A 36 10.09 12.14 0.43
C ALA A 36 10.15 13.66 0.21
N VAL A 37 10.37 14.11 -1.03
CA VAL A 37 10.39 15.55 -1.38
C VAL A 37 9.03 16.22 -1.12
N LEU A 38 7.92 15.55 -1.43
CA LEU A 38 6.59 16.07 -1.12
C LEU A 38 6.37 16.19 0.39
N ALA A 39 6.86 15.23 1.18
CA ALA A 39 6.72 15.24 2.63
C ALA A 39 7.56 16.35 3.27
N ASP A 40 8.76 16.61 2.76
CA ASP A 40 9.60 17.73 3.21
C ASP A 40 8.96 19.08 2.87
N ARG A 41 8.32 19.19 1.70
CA ARG A 41 7.72 20.46 1.23
C ARG A 41 6.35 20.76 1.86
N PHE A 42 5.47 19.76 1.95
CA PHE A 42 4.07 19.94 2.36
C PHE A 42 3.77 19.44 3.77
N GLY A 43 4.73 18.73 4.37
CA GLY A 43 4.58 18.06 5.65
C GLY A 43 4.14 16.60 5.49
N MET A 44 4.85 15.72 6.17
CA MET A 44 4.62 14.27 6.22
C MET A 44 3.14 13.89 6.43
N ARG A 45 2.44 14.53 7.37
CA ARG A 45 1.02 14.20 7.66
C ARG A 45 0.11 14.44 6.46
N LYS A 46 0.28 15.56 5.75
CA LYS A 46 -0.56 15.91 4.60
C LYS A 46 -0.34 14.91 3.45
N VAL A 47 0.92 14.55 3.21
CA VAL A 47 1.28 13.56 2.18
C VAL A 47 0.71 12.19 2.53
N MET A 48 0.91 11.73 3.77
CA MET A 48 0.40 10.44 4.24
C MET A 48 -1.13 10.33 4.15
N VAL A 49 -1.86 11.39 4.50
CA VAL A 49 -3.32 11.47 4.34
C VAL A 49 -3.71 11.44 2.87
N GLY A 50 -3.03 12.22 2.01
CA GLY A 50 -3.30 12.23 0.57
C GLY A 50 -3.07 10.86 -0.09
N VAL A 51 -1.98 10.18 0.27
CA VAL A 51 -1.68 8.83 -0.23
C VAL A 51 -2.71 7.81 0.28
N SER A 52 -3.14 7.91 1.53
CA SER A 52 -4.18 7.04 2.10
C SER A 52 -5.53 7.22 1.39
N ILE A 53 -5.90 8.45 1.03
CA ILE A 53 -7.07 8.71 0.17
C ILE A 53 -6.86 8.08 -1.22
N GLY A 54 -5.66 8.21 -1.80
CA GLY A 54 -5.29 7.55 -3.06
C GLY A 54 -5.43 6.03 -3.01
N ILE A 55 -5.05 5.39 -1.90
CA ILE A 55 -5.21 3.94 -1.66
C ILE A 55 -6.69 3.57 -1.58
N ALA A 56 -7.52 4.38 -0.92
CA ALA A 56 -8.97 4.15 -0.87
C ALA A 56 -9.59 4.24 -2.28
N LEU A 57 -9.25 5.27 -3.05
CA LEU A 57 -9.71 5.40 -4.45
C LEU A 57 -9.21 4.25 -5.32
N PHE A 58 -7.97 3.81 -5.12
CA PHE A 58 -7.40 2.66 -5.81
C PHE A 58 -8.16 1.36 -5.50
N GLY A 59 -8.63 1.19 -4.27
CA GLY A 59 -9.49 0.07 -3.89
C GLY A 59 -10.77 -0.03 -4.74
N LEU A 60 -11.36 1.10 -5.16
CA LEU A 60 -12.55 1.11 -6.01
C LEU A 60 -12.25 0.64 -7.44
N ILE A 61 -11.06 0.95 -7.97
CA ILE A 61 -10.65 0.63 -9.34
C ILE A 61 -9.81 -0.65 -9.44
N LEU A 62 -9.50 -1.30 -8.31
CA LEU A 62 -8.69 -2.52 -8.26
C LEU A 62 -9.27 -3.63 -9.13
N ALA A 63 -10.55 -3.93 -8.93
CA ALA A 63 -11.21 -5.03 -9.62
C ALA A 63 -11.33 -4.84 -11.14
N PRO A 64 -11.75 -3.67 -11.67
CA PRO A 64 -11.77 -3.47 -13.12
C PRO A 64 -10.38 -3.45 -13.75
N LEU A 65 -9.31 -3.06 -13.03
CA LEU A 65 -7.95 -3.09 -13.56
C LEU A 65 -7.37 -4.52 -13.55
N LEU A 66 -7.35 -5.16 -12.39
CA LEU A 66 -6.77 -6.51 -12.24
C LEU A 66 -7.61 -7.58 -12.94
N GLY A 67 -8.93 -7.43 -12.97
CA GLY A 67 -9.87 -8.28 -13.69
C GLY A 67 -10.15 -7.86 -15.14
N SER A 68 -9.40 -6.90 -15.69
CA SER A 68 -9.63 -6.35 -17.04
C SER A 68 -9.51 -7.36 -18.19
N GLY A 69 -8.91 -8.53 -17.94
CA GLY A 69 -8.66 -9.55 -18.96
C GLY A 69 -7.59 -9.16 -19.99
N ASN A 70 -6.89 -8.03 -19.81
CA ASN A 70 -5.81 -7.61 -20.69
C ASN A 70 -4.55 -7.19 -19.92
N VAL A 71 -3.41 -7.26 -20.61
CA VAL A 71 -2.08 -6.99 -20.01
C VAL A 71 -1.96 -5.54 -19.54
N VAL A 72 -2.54 -4.60 -20.28
CA VAL A 72 -2.41 -3.15 -20.01
C VAL A 72 -3.12 -2.78 -18.69
N GLY A 73 -4.30 -3.35 -18.43
CA GLY A 73 -5.04 -3.11 -17.20
C GLY A 73 -4.35 -3.73 -15.98
N VAL A 74 -3.80 -4.95 -16.12
CA VAL A 74 -2.99 -5.60 -15.08
C VAL A 74 -1.71 -4.81 -14.79
N LEU A 75 -1.01 -4.34 -15.83
CA LEU A 75 0.17 -3.49 -15.67
C LEU A 75 -0.18 -2.16 -15.00
N GLY A 76 -1.31 -1.53 -15.39
CA GLY A 76 -1.83 -0.34 -14.73
C GLY A 76 -2.12 -0.56 -13.25
N PHE A 77 -2.76 -1.68 -12.90
CA PHE A 77 -2.97 -2.10 -11.51
C PHE A 77 -1.65 -2.20 -10.74
N LEU A 78 -0.66 -2.90 -11.29
CA LEU A 78 0.64 -3.08 -10.65
C LEU A 78 1.36 -1.74 -10.48
N CYS A 79 1.47 -0.94 -11.53
CA CYS A 79 2.15 0.35 -11.50
C CYS A 79 1.51 1.32 -10.50
N ILE A 80 0.18 1.46 -10.50
CA ILE A 80 -0.52 2.38 -9.58
C ILE A 80 -0.39 1.87 -8.14
N GLY A 81 -0.59 0.57 -7.91
CA GLY A 81 -0.45 -0.04 -6.58
C GLY A 81 0.96 0.13 -6.02
N PHE A 82 1.99 -0.14 -6.84
CA PHE A 82 3.38 0.06 -6.45
C PHE A 82 3.76 1.53 -6.29
N ALA A 83 3.22 2.44 -7.10
CA ALA A 83 3.43 3.87 -6.92
C ALA A 83 2.85 4.36 -5.58
N LEU A 84 1.63 3.97 -5.23
CA LEU A 84 1.01 4.29 -3.94
C LEU A 84 1.79 3.70 -2.76
N MET A 85 2.29 2.47 -2.90
CA MET A 85 3.19 1.87 -1.93
C MET A 85 4.50 2.67 -1.81
N GLY A 86 5.11 3.09 -2.92
CA GLY A 86 6.33 3.91 -2.92
C GLY A 86 6.11 5.25 -2.24
N MET A 87 4.96 5.87 -2.51
CA MET A 87 4.58 7.13 -1.88
C MET A 87 4.32 7.01 -0.37
N THR A 88 3.92 5.83 0.10
CA THR A 88 3.78 5.54 1.52
C THR A 88 5.15 5.33 2.16
N TYR A 89 6.05 4.61 1.50
CA TYR A 89 7.36 4.24 2.02
C TYR A 89 8.32 5.42 2.18
N GLY A 90 8.22 6.46 1.33
CA GLY A 90 9.05 7.67 1.43
C GLY A 90 8.99 8.32 2.82
N PRO A 91 7.83 8.81 3.28
CA PRO A 91 7.67 9.43 4.61
C PRO A 91 7.48 8.45 5.77
N LEU A 92 7.48 7.12 5.52
CA LEU A 92 7.11 6.12 6.53
C LEU A 92 7.98 6.17 7.78
N GLY A 93 9.31 6.32 7.62
CA GLY A 93 10.24 6.37 8.74
C GLY A 93 9.93 7.54 9.69
N THR A 94 9.69 8.72 9.13
CA THR A 94 9.29 9.91 9.88
C THR A 94 7.93 9.71 10.56
N ALA A 95 6.98 9.08 9.87
CA ALA A 95 5.64 8.84 10.40
C ALA A 95 5.63 7.89 11.60
N LEU A 96 6.45 6.83 11.56
CA LEU A 96 6.57 5.87 12.66
C LEU A 96 7.33 6.44 13.85
N ALA A 97 8.30 7.32 13.62
CA ALA A 97 9.10 7.93 14.66
C ALA A 97 8.40 9.11 15.37
N ALA A 98 7.53 9.82 14.67
CA ALA A 98 6.89 11.05 15.16
C ALA A 98 6.13 10.94 16.49
N PRO A 99 5.43 9.83 16.82
CA PRO A 99 4.67 9.73 18.08
C PRO A 99 5.55 9.47 19.31
N PHE A 100 6.83 9.14 19.13
CA PHE A 100 7.71 8.67 20.20
C PHE A 100 8.73 9.74 20.64
N PRO A 101 8.94 9.91 21.96
CA PRO A 101 9.96 10.82 22.47
C PRO A 101 11.36 10.31 22.10
N THR A 102 12.32 11.24 22.00
CA THR A 102 13.68 10.98 21.49
C THR A 102 14.36 9.78 22.13
N ALA A 103 14.22 9.59 23.45
CA ALA A 103 14.84 8.50 24.20
C ALA A 103 14.43 7.09 23.75
N VAL A 104 13.21 6.91 23.22
CA VAL A 104 12.68 5.61 22.78
C VAL A 104 12.24 5.61 21.31
N ARG A 105 12.61 6.65 20.56
CA ARG A 105 12.13 6.86 19.19
C ARG A 105 12.51 5.71 18.26
N TYR A 106 13.76 5.26 18.33
CA TYR A 106 14.26 4.16 17.50
C TYR A 106 13.57 2.83 17.83
N THR A 107 13.45 2.51 19.12
CA THR A 107 12.83 1.26 19.58
C THR A 107 11.32 1.25 19.32
N GLY A 108 10.63 2.37 19.55
CA GLY A 108 9.20 2.53 19.24
C GLY A 108 8.89 2.43 17.75
N ALA A 109 9.68 3.09 16.90
CA ALA A 109 9.54 3.01 15.44
C ALA A 109 9.80 1.58 14.93
N SER A 110 10.85 0.92 15.41
CA SER A 110 11.14 -0.47 15.04
C SER A 110 10.04 -1.43 15.50
N LEU A 111 9.56 -1.29 16.74
CA LEU A 111 8.49 -2.13 17.28
C LEU A 111 7.20 -1.98 16.46
N THR A 112 6.78 -0.74 16.18
CA THR A 112 5.58 -0.48 15.38
C THR A 112 5.73 -0.95 13.94
N PHE A 113 6.90 -0.79 13.31
CA PHE A 113 7.18 -1.33 11.98
C PHE A 113 7.08 -2.86 11.95
N ASN A 114 7.71 -3.56 12.90
CA ASN A 114 7.70 -5.01 12.96
C ASN A 114 6.31 -5.57 13.27
N LEU A 115 5.59 -5.00 14.24
CA LEU A 115 4.22 -5.40 14.54
C LEU A 115 3.29 -5.12 13.35
N GLY A 116 3.39 -3.94 12.74
CA GLY A 116 2.64 -3.60 11.53
C GLY A 116 2.95 -4.55 10.37
N GLY A 117 4.22 -4.95 10.20
CA GLY A 117 4.63 -5.95 9.22
C GLY A 117 4.04 -7.33 9.52
N ILE A 118 4.09 -7.80 10.76
CA ILE A 118 3.54 -9.10 11.16
C ILE A 118 2.03 -9.14 10.91
N PHE A 119 1.27 -8.18 11.44
CA PHE A 119 -0.19 -8.18 11.30
C PHE A 119 -0.62 -7.82 9.87
N GLY A 120 -0.03 -6.79 9.27
CA GLY A 120 -0.37 -6.34 7.94
C GLY A 120 0.02 -7.36 6.86
N ALA A 121 1.30 -7.70 6.77
CA ALA A 121 1.81 -8.50 5.66
C ALA A 121 1.43 -9.99 5.75
N SER A 122 1.26 -10.54 6.96
CA SER A 122 0.92 -11.97 7.11
C SER A 122 -0.56 -12.24 6.80
N PHE A 123 -1.46 -11.40 7.31
CA PHE A 123 -2.90 -11.62 7.14
C PHE A 123 -3.44 -11.10 5.81
N ALA A 124 -2.87 -10.03 5.24
CA ALA A 124 -3.41 -9.41 4.02
C ALA A 124 -3.51 -10.36 2.82
N PRO A 125 -2.50 -11.17 2.46
CA PRO A 125 -2.60 -12.08 1.32
C PRO A 125 -3.64 -13.17 1.54
N TYR A 126 -3.77 -13.67 2.77
CA TYR A 126 -4.74 -14.70 3.12
C TYR A 126 -6.17 -14.17 3.03
N ILE A 127 -6.45 -13.02 3.69
CA ILE A 127 -7.75 -12.36 3.65
C ILE A 127 -8.12 -11.98 2.21
N ALA A 128 -7.19 -11.40 1.45
CA ALA A 128 -7.42 -11.03 0.05
C ALA A 128 -7.76 -12.25 -0.82
N THR A 129 -7.07 -13.37 -0.64
CA THR A 129 -7.36 -14.61 -1.37
C THR A 129 -8.74 -15.14 -1.02
N TRP A 130 -9.07 -15.22 0.27
CA TRP A 130 -10.37 -15.69 0.75
C TRP A 130 -11.53 -14.80 0.28
N LEU A 131 -11.36 -13.48 0.33
CA LEU A 131 -12.33 -12.51 -0.16
C LEU A 131 -12.54 -12.65 -1.67
N ALA A 132 -11.45 -12.71 -2.44
CA ALA A 132 -11.51 -12.86 -3.89
C ALA A 132 -12.18 -14.18 -4.33
N SER A 133 -11.90 -15.29 -3.64
CA SER A 133 -12.47 -16.60 -3.97
C SER A 133 -13.93 -16.76 -3.55
N THR A 134 -14.36 -16.10 -2.48
CA THR A 134 -15.70 -16.30 -1.89
C THR A 134 -16.71 -15.25 -2.37
N TYR A 135 -16.28 -13.99 -2.48
CA TYR A 135 -17.17 -12.85 -2.75
C TYR A 135 -16.78 -12.06 -4.01
N GLY A 136 -15.71 -12.47 -4.68
CA GLY A 136 -15.22 -11.82 -5.90
C GLY A 136 -14.25 -10.67 -5.64
N LEU A 137 -13.57 -10.24 -6.71
CA LEU A 137 -12.39 -9.37 -6.66
C LEU A 137 -12.67 -7.97 -6.07
N HIS A 138 -13.89 -7.45 -6.23
CA HIS A 138 -14.29 -6.14 -5.69
C HIS A 138 -14.17 -6.06 -4.16
N THR A 139 -14.32 -7.18 -3.46
CA THR A 139 -14.22 -7.21 -2.00
C THR A 139 -12.79 -7.02 -1.48
N VAL A 140 -11.78 -7.37 -2.28
CA VAL A 140 -10.37 -7.03 -1.98
C VAL A 140 -10.18 -5.52 -2.04
N GLY A 141 -10.86 -4.84 -2.98
CA GLY A 141 -10.91 -3.38 -3.06
C GLY A 141 -11.50 -2.76 -1.80
N TYR A 142 -12.63 -3.28 -1.31
CA TYR A 142 -13.24 -2.82 -0.05
C TYR A 142 -12.34 -3.04 1.16
N TYR A 143 -11.62 -4.17 1.22
CA TYR A 143 -10.62 -4.41 2.26
C TYR A 143 -9.52 -3.33 2.27
N MET A 144 -9.02 -2.92 1.09
CA MET A 144 -8.04 -1.82 0.99
C MET A 144 -8.62 -0.48 1.45
N ILE A 145 -9.89 -0.20 1.11
CA ILE A 145 -10.58 1.02 1.56
C ILE A 145 -10.69 1.05 3.08
N ILE A 146 -11.09 -0.07 3.70
CA ILE A 146 -11.18 -0.17 5.16
C ILE A 146 -9.81 0.07 5.81
N ALA A 147 -8.75 -0.55 5.28
CA ALA A 147 -7.39 -0.33 5.79
C ALA A 147 -6.93 1.13 5.65
N ALA A 148 -7.27 1.79 4.52
CA ALA A 148 -7.00 3.20 4.31
C ALA A 148 -7.77 4.09 5.28
N VAL A 149 -9.06 3.81 5.53
CA VAL A 149 -9.88 4.54 6.51
C VAL A 149 -9.31 4.39 7.92
N ILE A 150 -8.92 3.18 8.33
CA ILE A 150 -8.26 2.96 9.63
C ILE A 150 -6.98 3.81 9.74
N THR A 151 -6.19 3.86 8.68
CA THR A 151 -4.96 4.68 8.63
C THR A 151 -5.29 6.18 8.76
N LEU A 152 -6.32 6.66 8.06
CA LEU A 152 -6.79 8.05 8.14
C LEU A 152 -7.29 8.40 9.56
N LEU A 153 -8.04 7.50 10.19
CA LEU A 153 -8.50 7.66 11.57
C LEU A 153 -7.31 7.70 12.53
N ALA A 154 -6.31 6.82 12.36
CA ALA A 154 -5.10 6.84 13.16
C ALA A 154 -4.36 8.18 13.07
N PHE A 155 -4.22 8.75 11.86
CA PHE A 155 -3.67 10.10 11.68
C PHE A 155 -4.53 11.21 12.32
N GLY A 156 -5.82 10.98 12.57
CA GLY A 156 -6.68 11.87 13.36
C GLY A 156 -6.32 11.87 14.84
N PHE A 157 -5.95 10.71 15.40
CA PHE A 157 -5.62 10.54 16.82
C PHE A 157 -4.17 10.87 17.17
N ILE A 158 -3.24 10.76 16.21
CA ILE A 158 -1.84 11.13 16.44
C ILE A 158 -1.74 12.65 16.64
N ARG A 159 -1.65 13.07 17.90
CA ARG A 159 -1.18 14.41 18.26
C ARG A 159 0.30 14.49 17.90
N GLN A 160 0.66 15.46 17.07
CA GLN A 160 2.06 15.80 16.85
C GLN A 160 2.62 16.24 18.20
N THR A 161 3.47 15.42 18.82
CA THR A 161 4.36 15.92 19.86
C THR A 161 5.25 16.93 19.18
N ALA A 162 4.95 18.21 19.42
CA ALA A 162 5.77 19.33 19.00
C ALA A 162 7.21 19.06 19.45
N GLU A 163 8.15 19.28 18.53
CA GLU A 163 9.53 19.57 18.93
C GLU A 163 9.57 20.84 19.79
#